data_AF-A0A1W1EI85-F1
#
_entry.id   AF-A0A1W1EI85-F1
#
_cell.length_a   1.000
_cell.length_b   1.000
_cell.length_c   1.000
_cell.angle_alpha   90.00
_cell.angle_beta   90.00
_cell.angle_gamma   90.00
#
_symmetry.space_group_name_H-M   'P 1'
#
loop_
_entity.id
_entity.type
_entity.pdbx_description
1 polymer ?
#
loop_
_entity_poly.entity_id
_entity_poly.type
_entity_poly.pdbx_seq_one_letter_code
_entity_poly.pdbx_strand_id
1 'polypeptide(L)'
;MVVLHHKGVAMIELIFAIVIMAIVLLSAPTLINQSVKSSFVGFQQESINAIATHMNLILTKNWDVGNANPDVLPVILTVNAGDDDLNMVNLTTARRAGTDMTSNRSFVSTMGGTIAASPSSNFGKDKDTIGTELDDIDDYNDYVTTLKGDAIGGGVNYIDVGITIKTTVSYGSDKPSDGKGYINSEKISFNNPFGNTLLDSTNIKLISAVLTNPDSADELKKNIRLSAFMCNIGTYTLAIRDGM
;
A
#
# COMPACT_ATOMS: atom_id res chain seq x y z
N MET A 1 8.71 -84.64 2.16
CA MET A 1 9.34 -83.82 3.22
C MET A 1 9.71 -82.49 2.60
N VAL A 2 8.91 -81.45 2.81
CA VAL A 2 9.12 -80.13 2.19
C VAL A 2 10.21 -79.40 2.99
N VAL A 3 11.34 -79.14 2.35
CA VAL A 3 12.45 -78.40 2.95
C VAL A 3 12.13 -76.91 2.88
N LEU A 4 11.85 -76.31 4.04
CA LEU A 4 11.56 -74.89 4.19
C LEU A 4 12.84 -74.05 4.02
N HIS A 5 12.94 -73.30 2.92
CA HIS A 5 14.02 -72.36 2.63
C HIS A 5 13.89 -71.06 3.46
N HIS A 6 14.21 -71.11 4.75
CA HIS A 6 14.05 -69.95 5.65
C HIS A 6 15.22 -68.96 5.64
N LYS A 7 16.42 -69.39 5.23
CA LYS A 7 17.63 -68.54 5.32
C LYS A 7 17.76 -67.51 4.19
N GLY A 8 17.33 -67.85 2.98
CA GLY A 8 17.39 -66.94 1.82
C GLY A 8 16.36 -65.80 1.91
N VAL A 9 15.17 -66.09 2.43
CA VAL A 9 14.10 -65.09 2.66
C VAL A 9 14.51 -64.10 3.76
N ALA A 10 15.15 -64.58 4.83
CA ALA A 10 15.66 -63.70 5.89
C ALA A 10 16.78 -62.75 5.41
N MET A 11 17.65 -63.20 4.50
CA MET A 11 18.70 -62.34 3.94
C MET A 11 18.14 -61.25 3.01
N ILE A 12 17.15 -61.57 2.19
CA ILE A 12 16.56 -60.56 1.29
C ILE A 12 15.73 -59.53 2.08
N GLU A 13 15.04 -59.96 3.14
CA GLU A 13 14.29 -59.08 4.04
C GLU A 13 15.22 -58.09 4.77
N LEU A 14 16.40 -58.55 5.19
CA LEU A 14 17.43 -57.69 5.79
C LEU A 14 17.94 -56.64 4.80
N ILE A 15 18.20 -57.03 3.54
CA ILE A 15 18.65 -56.10 2.49
C ILE A 15 17.55 -55.06 2.23
N PHE A 16 16.29 -55.48 2.08
CA PHE A 16 15.16 -54.57 1.92
C PHE A 16 15.02 -53.61 3.10
N ALA A 17 15.15 -54.09 4.33
CA ALA A 17 15.09 -53.25 5.53
C ALA A 17 16.19 -52.18 5.54
N ILE A 18 17.44 -52.55 5.21
CA ILE A 18 18.57 -51.60 5.17
C ILE A 18 18.38 -50.57 4.06
N VAL A 19 17.91 -50.98 2.87
CA VAL A 19 17.67 -50.07 1.75
C VAL A 19 16.54 -49.09 2.07
N ILE A 20 15.44 -49.56 2.66
CA ILE A 20 14.33 -48.70 3.08
C ILE A 20 14.80 -47.70 4.14
N MET A 21 15.55 -48.17 5.15
CA MET A 21 16.12 -47.29 6.17
C MET A 21 17.10 -46.27 5.58
N ALA A 22 17.93 -46.66 4.61
CA ALA A 22 18.84 -45.73 3.93
C ALA A 22 18.07 -44.65 3.16
N ILE A 23 17.00 -45.01 2.45
CA ILE A 23 16.14 -44.05 1.75
C ILE A 23 15.46 -43.10 2.74
N VAL A 24 14.91 -43.61 3.85
CA VAL A 24 14.26 -42.78 4.88
C VAL A 24 15.25 -41.83 5.53
N LEU A 25 16.45 -42.29 5.89
CA LEU A 25 17.48 -41.45 6.51
C LEU A 25 18.00 -40.35 5.58
N LEU A 26 18.04 -40.60 4.26
CA LEU A 26 18.44 -39.60 3.27
C LEU A 26 17.31 -38.62 2.91
N SER A 27 16.05 -39.05 2.96
CA SER A 27 14.88 -38.24 2.58
C SER A 27 14.24 -37.46 3.74
N ALA A 28 14.38 -37.92 4.98
CA ALA A 28 13.82 -37.22 6.14
C ALA A 28 14.37 -35.78 6.31
N PRO A 29 15.69 -35.53 6.22
CA PRO A 29 16.24 -34.17 6.37
C PRO A 29 15.79 -33.22 5.26
N THR A 30 15.64 -33.72 4.03
CA THR A 30 15.22 -32.89 2.88
C THR A 30 13.74 -32.50 3.00
N LEU A 31 12.89 -33.42 3.43
CA LEU A 31 11.48 -33.13 3.74
C LEU A 31 11.33 -32.11 4.88
N ILE A 32 12.12 -32.26 5.95
CA ILE A 32 12.12 -31.30 7.06
C ILE A 32 12.56 -29.91 6.57
N ASN A 33 13.66 -29.82 5.82
CA ASN A 33 14.12 -28.55 5.26
C ASN A 33 13.09 -27.92 4.31
N GLN A 34 12.38 -28.72 3.51
CA GLN A 34 11.33 -28.21 2.64
C GLN A 34 10.12 -27.70 3.44
N SER A 35 9.74 -28.40 4.50
CA SER A 35 8.67 -27.98 5.42
C SER A 35 9.02 -26.65 6.10
N VAL A 36 10.25 -26.51 6.62
CA VAL A 36 10.76 -25.28 7.23
C VAL A 36 10.74 -24.11 6.24
N LYS A 37 11.19 -24.33 4.99
CA LYS A 37 11.11 -23.32 3.93
C LYS A 37 9.69 -22.88 3.62
N SER A 38 8.73 -23.80 3.67
CA SER A 38 7.31 -23.47 3.47
C SER A 38 6.77 -22.56 4.58
N SER A 39 7.21 -22.74 5.82
CA SER A 39 6.83 -21.87 6.94
C SER A 39 7.31 -20.44 6.74
N PHE A 40 8.50 -20.23 6.16
CA PHE A 40 9.03 -18.89 5.86
C PHE A 40 8.21 -18.13 4.82
N VAL A 41 7.66 -18.83 3.83
CA VAL A 41 6.72 -18.23 2.88
C VAL A 41 5.47 -17.72 3.61
N GLY A 42 5.01 -18.45 4.63
CA GLY A 42 3.91 -18.01 5.50
C GLY A 42 4.20 -16.68 6.20
N PHE A 43 5.39 -16.52 6.79
CA PHE A 43 5.79 -15.26 7.43
C PHE A 43 5.91 -14.11 6.43
N GLN A 44 6.34 -14.37 5.20
CA GLN A 44 6.35 -13.34 4.14
C GLN A 44 4.93 -12.93 3.76
N GLN A 45 4.00 -13.88 3.62
CA GLN A 45 2.60 -13.58 3.30
C GLN A 45 1.92 -12.78 4.41
N GLU A 46 2.20 -13.09 5.68
CA GLU A 46 1.73 -12.30 6.82
C GLU A 46 2.23 -10.85 6.74
N SER A 47 3.53 -10.65 6.49
CA SER A 47 4.10 -9.31 6.33
C SER A 47 3.52 -8.57 5.12
N ILE A 48 3.33 -9.25 3.98
CA ILE A 48 2.67 -8.67 2.79
C ILE A 48 1.25 -8.22 3.15
N ASN A 49 0.49 -9.04 3.87
CA ASN A 49 -0.86 -8.69 4.30
C ASN A 49 -0.86 -7.51 5.27
N ALA A 50 0.10 -7.46 6.20
CA ALA A 50 0.24 -6.35 7.14
C ALA A 50 0.52 -5.02 6.42
N ILE A 51 1.50 -4.99 5.50
CA ILE A 51 1.80 -3.77 4.74
C ILE A 51 0.66 -3.41 3.77
N ALA A 52 -0.06 -4.39 3.21
CA ALA A 52 -1.21 -4.13 2.35
C ALA A 52 -2.38 -3.52 3.14
N THR A 53 -2.63 -4.02 4.35
CA THR A 53 -3.64 -3.45 5.26
C THR A 53 -3.28 -2.03 5.66
N HIS A 54 -2.01 -1.78 6.00
CA HIS A 54 -1.51 -0.43 6.28
C HIS A 54 -1.69 0.52 5.10
N MET A 55 -1.33 0.08 3.88
CA MET A 55 -1.53 0.87 2.66
C MET A 55 -3.01 1.17 2.42
N ASN A 56 -3.89 0.18 2.58
CA ASN A 56 -5.33 0.38 2.42
C ASN A 56 -5.89 1.37 3.43
N LEU A 57 -5.43 1.34 4.70
CA LEU A 57 -5.83 2.32 5.71
C LEU A 57 -5.47 3.75 5.26
N ILE A 58 -4.26 3.96 4.75
CA ILE A 58 -3.83 5.27 4.22
C ILE A 58 -4.73 5.70 3.06
N LEU A 59 -5.04 4.80 2.12
CA LEU A 59 -5.88 5.09 0.95
C LEU A 59 -7.35 5.42 1.28
N THR A 60 -7.78 5.19 2.53
CA THR A 60 -9.12 5.61 3.00
C THR A 60 -9.15 7.01 3.60
N LYS A 61 -7.98 7.63 3.81
CA LYS A 61 -7.86 8.97 4.40
C LYS A 61 -8.18 10.07 3.40
N ASN A 62 -8.43 11.27 3.92
CA ASN A 62 -8.63 12.43 3.07
C ASN A 62 -7.35 12.73 2.30
N TRP A 63 -7.49 13.35 1.12
CA TRP A 63 -6.34 13.53 0.24
C TRP A 63 -5.30 14.49 0.81
N ASP A 64 -5.71 15.51 1.57
CA ASP A 64 -4.89 16.59 2.13
C ASP A 64 -5.64 17.30 3.27
N VAL A 65 -4.96 18.14 4.07
CA VAL A 65 -5.53 18.86 5.22
C VAL A 65 -6.70 19.75 4.82
N GLY A 66 -6.64 20.35 3.62
CA GLY A 66 -7.74 21.13 3.06
C GLY A 66 -9.03 20.32 2.81
N ASN A 67 -8.93 18.99 2.83
CA ASN A 67 -10.04 18.05 2.75
C ASN A 67 -10.35 17.36 4.09
N ALA A 68 -9.49 17.48 5.10
CA ALA A 68 -9.66 16.85 6.40
C ALA A 68 -10.68 17.55 7.30
N ASN A 69 -11.04 18.81 6.99
CA ASN A 69 -12.00 19.58 7.77
C ASN A 69 -13.40 18.92 7.78
N PRO A 70 -13.94 18.50 8.94
CA PRO A 70 -15.24 17.82 9.03
C PRO A 70 -16.43 18.71 8.71
N ASP A 71 -16.28 20.03 8.80
CA ASP A 71 -17.36 21.01 8.56
C ASP A 71 -17.55 21.33 7.06
N VAL A 72 -16.63 20.87 6.21
CA VAL A 72 -16.59 21.20 4.79
C VAL A 72 -16.54 19.93 3.97
N LEU A 73 -17.40 19.82 2.96
CA LEU A 73 -17.31 18.71 2.01
C LEU A 73 -15.97 18.76 1.26
N PRO A 74 -15.22 17.65 1.16
CA PRO A 74 -13.94 17.64 0.45
C PRO A 74 -14.09 18.05 -1.01
N VAL A 75 -13.47 19.17 -1.37
CA VAL A 75 -13.44 19.67 -2.75
C VAL A 75 -12.17 19.25 -3.48
N ILE A 76 -12.17 19.40 -4.79
CA ILE A 76 -10.93 19.32 -5.57
C ILE A 76 -10.05 20.50 -5.15
N LEU A 77 -8.84 20.22 -4.66
CA LEU A 77 -7.91 21.27 -4.26
C LEU A 77 -7.23 21.89 -5.47
N THR A 78 -6.86 23.17 -5.41
CA THR A 78 -6.02 23.81 -6.42
C THR A 78 -4.55 23.45 -6.19
N VAL A 79 -3.82 23.21 -7.27
CA VAL A 79 -2.43 22.74 -7.24
C VAL A 79 -1.54 23.69 -8.06
N ASN A 80 -0.24 23.75 -7.73
CA ASN A 80 0.66 24.76 -8.32
C ASN A 80 1.46 24.27 -9.53
N ALA A 81 1.73 22.96 -9.63
CA ALA A 81 2.54 22.37 -10.69
C ALA A 81 1.82 21.26 -11.47
N GLY A 82 0.49 21.19 -11.32
CA GLY A 82 -0.35 20.27 -12.09
C GLY A 82 -0.33 20.58 -13.60
N ASP A 83 -0.91 19.67 -14.39
CA ASP A 83 -1.22 19.93 -15.79
C ASP A 83 -2.32 20.99 -15.94
N ASP A 84 -2.10 21.98 -16.82
CA ASP A 84 -3.01 23.11 -16.99
C ASP A 84 -4.38 22.67 -17.55
N ASP A 85 -4.44 21.57 -18.30
CA ASP A 85 -5.68 21.01 -18.82
C ASP A 85 -6.57 20.42 -17.72
N LEU A 86 -6.00 20.18 -16.53
CA LEU A 86 -6.70 19.67 -15.35
C LEU A 86 -7.13 20.80 -14.38
N ASN A 87 -6.89 22.06 -14.74
CA ASN A 87 -7.32 23.20 -13.94
C ASN A 87 -8.84 23.42 -14.02
N MET A 88 -9.34 24.18 -13.05
CA MET A 88 -10.71 24.68 -13.06
C MET A 88 -10.91 25.64 -14.25
N VAL A 89 -11.97 25.46 -15.02
CA VAL A 89 -12.27 26.30 -16.19
C VAL A 89 -12.66 27.71 -15.78
N ASN A 90 -13.56 27.84 -14.81
CA ASN A 90 -13.95 29.11 -14.19
C ASN A 90 -14.65 28.90 -12.84
N LEU A 91 -14.77 29.97 -12.06
CA LEU A 91 -15.44 29.94 -10.75
C LEU A 91 -16.95 29.70 -10.83
N THR A 92 -17.60 30.03 -11.94
CA THR A 92 -19.05 29.86 -12.12
C THR A 92 -19.43 28.38 -12.24
N THR A 93 -18.62 27.59 -12.93
CA THR A 93 -18.79 26.15 -13.05
C THR A 93 -18.06 25.40 -11.95
N ALA A 94 -16.99 25.98 -11.41
CA ALA A 94 -16.13 25.41 -10.37
C ALA A 94 -15.62 24.00 -10.70
N ARG A 95 -15.35 23.71 -11.99
CA ARG A 95 -15.09 22.35 -12.48
C ARG A 95 -13.96 22.27 -13.51
N ARG A 96 -13.39 21.07 -13.68
CA ARG A 96 -12.42 20.75 -14.74
C ARG A 96 -13.11 20.68 -16.09
N ALA A 97 -12.35 20.96 -17.16
CA ALA A 97 -12.81 20.70 -18.52
C ALA A 97 -13.17 19.20 -18.67
N GLY A 98 -14.26 18.91 -19.37
CA GLY A 98 -14.75 17.53 -19.56
C GLY A 98 -15.53 16.93 -18.38
N THR A 99 -15.70 17.66 -17.27
CA THR A 99 -16.59 17.22 -16.18
C THR A 99 -18.05 17.56 -16.51
N ASP A 100 -18.95 16.58 -16.40
CA ASP A 100 -20.39 16.79 -16.62
C ASP A 100 -20.95 17.89 -15.70
N MET A 101 -21.89 18.69 -16.22
CA MET A 101 -22.68 19.65 -15.48
C MET A 101 -23.54 19.01 -14.38
N THR A 102 -23.78 17.70 -14.44
CA THR A 102 -24.48 16.96 -13.36
C THR A 102 -23.54 16.43 -12.27
N SER A 103 -22.21 16.52 -12.44
CA SER A 103 -21.25 16.00 -11.47
C SER A 103 -21.24 16.81 -10.17
N ASN A 104 -21.17 16.11 -9.04
CA ASN A 104 -21.07 16.73 -7.72
C ASN A 104 -19.62 17.08 -7.32
N ARG A 105 -18.64 16.82 -8.19
CA ARG A 105 -17.23 17.17 -7.95
C ARG A 105 -17.02 18.64 -8.30
N SER A 106 -16.48 19.41 -7.35
CA SER A 106 -16.29 20.86 -7.46
C SER A 106 -14.95 21.27 -6.84
N PHE A 107 -14.36 22.34 -7.35
CA PHE A 107 -13.21 23.04 -6.74
C PHE A 107 -13.63 24.05 -5.66
N VAL A 108 -14.90 24.47 -5.67
CA VAL A 108 -15.42 25.49 -4.77
C VAL A 108 -16.15 24.83 -3.60
N SER A 109 -15.76 25.22 -2.39
CA SER A 109 -16.33 24.72 -1.13
C SER A 109 -17.73 25.26 -0.86
N THR A 110 -18.45 24.63 0.08
CA THR A 110 -19.75 25.10 0.58
C THR A 110 -19.67 26.49 1.23
N MET A 111 -18.48 26.93 1.65
CA MET A 111 -18.24 28.25 2.24
C MET A 111 -17.91 29.33 1.19
N GLY A 112 -17.82 28.95 -0.09
CA GLY A 112 -17.40 29.83 -1.18
C GLY A 112 -15.87 29.94 -1.27
N GLY A 113 -15.36 29.85 -2.51
CA GLY A 113 -13.92 29.90 -2.80
C GLY A 113 -13.26 28.53 -2.93
N THR A 114 -12.01 28.56 -3.42
CA THR A 114 -11.15 27.41 -3.66
C THR A 114 -10.18 27.21 -2.51
N ILE A 115 -9.79 25.96 -2.27
CA ILE A 115 -8.79 25.60 -1.26
C ILE A 115 -7.55 25.05 -1.98
N ALA A 116 -6.37 25.50 -1.59
CA ALA A 116 -5.11 25.03 -2.17
C ALA A 116 -4.61 23.76 -1.47
N ALA A 117 -3.93 22.89 -2.21
CA ALA A 117 -3.22 21.73 -1.68
C ALA A 117 -1.99 22.16 -0.86
N SER A 118 -1.63 21.38 0.15
CA SER A 118 -0.44 21.64 0.96
C SER A 118 0.84 21.49 0.14
N PRO A 119 1.86 22.35 0.32
CA PRO A 119 3.16 22.10 -0.28
C PRO A 119 3.82 20.89 0.38
N SER A 120 4.65 20.14 -0.35
CA SER A 120 5.34 18.95 0.19
C SER A 120 6.22 19.24 1.42
N SER A 121 6.69 20.49 1.58
CA SER A 121 7.43 20.95 2.76
C SER A 121 6.61 20.93 4.05
N ASN A 122 5.29 20.92 3.94
CA ASN A 122 4.36 20.91 5.06
C ASN A 122 3.78 19.52 5.32
N PHE A 123 4.17 18.50 4.55
CA PHE A 123 3.76 17.13 4.79
C PHE A 123 4.27 16.62 6.14
N GLY A 124 3.57 15.63 6.65
CA GLY A 124 3.74 15.06 7.97
C GLY A 124 2.66 15.58 8.90
N LYS A 125 2.52 14.88 10.02
CA LYS A 125 1.50 15.13 11.03
C LYS A 125 1.33 16.61 11.34
N ASP A 126 0.15 17.12 11.04
CA ASP A 126 -0.20 18.50 11.34
C ASP A 126 -0.34 18.77 12.86
N LYS A 127 -0.53 20.03 13.20
CA LYS A 127 -0.83 20.48 14.58
C LYS A 127 -2.29 20.92 14.67
N ASP A 128 -3.22 20.29 13.96
CA ASP A 128 -4.62 20.66 14.10
C ASP A 128 -5.13 20.35 15.52
N THR A 129 -5.99 21.22 16.03
CA THR A 129 -6.68 21.11 17.30
C THR A 129 -7.97 20.27 17.18
N ILE A 130 -8.45 20.00 15.96
CA ILE A 130 -9.73 19.32 15.68
C ILE A 130 -9.53 18.14 14.72
N GLY A 131 -9.06 17.00 15.24
CA GLY A 131 -8.91 15.79 14.44
C GLY A 131 -7.89 14.85 15.04
N THR A 132 -8.04 13.55 14.80
CA THR A 132 -6.99 12.59 15.18
C THR A 132 -5.72 12.90 14.43
N GLU A 133 -4.58 12.71 15.08
CA GLU A 133 -3.21 12.95 14.62
C GLU A 133 -2.78 12.42 13.22
N LEU A 134 -3.65 11.72 12.48
CA LEU A 134 -3.40 11.08 11.17
C LEU A 134 -4.72 10.99 10.36
N ASP A 135 -5.27 12.12 9.92
CA ASP A 135 -6.59 12.20 9.28
C ASP A 135 -6.57 12.39 7.75
N ASP A 136 -5.44 12.82 7.20
CA ASP A 136 -5.17 12.89 5.77
C ASP A 136 -4.00 11.98 5.33
N ILE A 137 -3.61 12.06 4.06
CA ILE A 137 -2.55 11.22 3.50
C ILE A 137 -1.16 11.77 3.78
N ASP A 138 -0.98 13.09 3.72
CA ASP A 138 0.32 13.72 3.93
C ASP A 138 0.82 13.62 5.37
N ASP A 139 -0.06 13.43 6.34
CA ASP A 139 0.27 13.04 7.71
C ASP A 139 1.17 11.80 7.79
N TYR A 140 1.03 10.88 6.82
CA TYR A 140 1.81 9.65 6.76
C TYR A 140 3.20 9.84 6.11
N ASN A 141 3.57 11.06 5.73
CA ASN A 141 4.91 11.31 5.24
C ASN A 141 5.96 11.12 6.35
N ASP A 142 6.97 10.29 6.07
CA ASP A 142 7.97 9.83 7.04
C ASP A 142 7.40 9.15 8.30
N TYR A 143 6.11 8.75 8.27
CA TYR A 143 5.49 8.03 9.37
C TYR A 143 6.06 6.61 9.49
N VAL A 144 6.41 6.24 10.72
CA VAL A 144 6.95 4.92 11.04
C VAL A 144 6.05 4.26 12.07
N THR A 145 5.51 3.10 11.72
CA THR A 145 4.78 2.23 12.65
C THR A 145 5.53 0.93 12.89
N THR A 146 5.50 0.44 14.11
CA THR A 146 6.08 -0.85 14.49
C THR A 146 4.96 -1.78 14.91
N LEU A 147 4.87 -2.93 14.26
CA LEU A 147 3.91 -3.95 14.63
C LEU A 147 4.36 -4.57 15.96
N LYS A 148 3.52 -4.42 16.98
CA LYS A 148 3.74 -5.05 18.28
C LYS A 148 2.90 -6.32 18.34
N GLY A 149 3.56 -7.46 18.51
CA GLY A 149 2.91 -8.71 18.88
C GLY A 149 2.56 -8.69 20.36
N ASP A 150 1.53 -7.95 20.74
CA ASP A 150 1.06 -7.95 22.13
C ASP A 150 -0.04 -9.01 22.28
N ALA A 151 0.30 -10.10 22.98
CA ALA A 151 -0.67 -11.14 23.27
C ALA A 151 -1.63 -10.61 24.35
N ILE A 152 -2.86 -10.25 23.96
CA ILE A 152 -3.94 -10.03 24.93
C ILE A 152 -4.09 -11.32 25.75
N GLY A 153 -3.57 -11.35 26.97
CA GLY A 153 -3.66 -12.50 27.88
C GLY A 153 -2.37 -13.27 28.18
N GLY A 154 -1.18 -12.79 27.75
CA GLY A 154 0.11 -13.28 28.25
C GLY A 154 0.39 -14.77 27.99
N GLY A 155 0.97 -15.09 26.83
CA GLY A 155 1.41 -16.47 26.59
C GLY A 155 1.85 -16.83 25.17
N VAL A 156 1.75 -15.90 24.21
CA VAL A 156 2.17 -16.16 22.82
C VAL A 156 3.51 -15.46 22.56
N ASN A 157 4.54 -16.25 22.24
CA ASN A 157 5.82 -15.73 21.77
C ASN A 157 5.81 -15.73 20.24
N TYR A 158 5.81 -14.53 19.64
CA TYR A 158 5.92 -14.39 18.19
C TYR A 158 7.39 -14.54 17.77
N ILE A 159 7.62 -15.29 16.69
CA ILE A 159 8.97 -15.44 16.12
C ILE A 159 9.34 -14.20 15.30
N ASP A 160 8.36 -13.61 14.61
CA ASP A 160 8.53 -12.44 13.75
C ASP A 160 8.19 -11.17 14.54
N VAL A 161 9.21 -10.55 15.13
CA VAL A 161 9.09 -9.36 15.97
C VAL A 161 9.89 -8.20 15.40
N GLY A 162 9.55 -6.96 15.80
CA GLY A 162 10.31 -5.78 15.36
C GLY A 162 10.06 -5.39 13.90
N ILE A 163 8.94 -5.84 13.33
CA ILE A 163 8.51 -5.42 11.99
C ILE A 163 8.16 -3.93 12.03
N THR A 164 8.84 -3.16 11.19
CA THR A 164 8.61 -1.72 11.04
C THR A 164 8.10 -1.43 9.64
N ILE A 165 7.08 -0.60 9.52
CA ILE A 165 6.56 -0.07 8.25
C ILE A 165 6.85 1.43 8.23
N LYS A 166 7.69 1.86 7.29
CA LYS A 166 7.92 3.28 7.00
C LYS A 166 7.09 3.70 5.79
N THR A 167 6.29 4.75 5.93
CA THR A 167 5.57 5.38 4.83
C THR A 167 6.28 6.66 4.40
N THR A 168 6.30 6.91 3.10
CA THR A 168 6.74 8.18 2.49
C THR A 168 5.70 8.62 1.48
N VAL A 169 5.36 9.91 1.50
CA VAL A 169 4.39 10.51 0.58
C VAL A 169 5.10 11.60 -0.22
N SER A 170 4.79 11.68 -1.52
CA SER A 170 5.38 12.67 -2.42
C SER A 170 4.40 13.03 -3.52
N TYR A 171 4.58 14.19 -4.15
CA TYR A 171 3.81 14.50 -5.36
C TYR A 171 4.40 13.77 -6.57
N GLY A 172 3.51 13.25 -7.42
CA GLY A 172 3.84 12.66 -8.71
C GLY A 172 3.45 13.57 -9.86
N SER A 173 4.18 13.52 -10.97
CA SER A 173 3.77 14.27 -12.17
C SER A 173 2.45 13.74 -12.72
N ASP A 174 1.50 14.64 -12.95
CA ASP A 174 0.23 14.41 -13.63
C ASP A 174 0.25 14.94 -15.07
N LYS A 175 1.43 15.30 -15.61
CA LYS A 175 1.59 15.79 -16.98
C LYS A 175 1.91 14.64 -17.94
N PRO A 176 1.32 14.61 -19.15
CA PRO A 176 1.77 13.73 -20.21
C PRO A 176 3.26 13.97 -20.53
N SER A 177 3.99 12.89 -20.81
CA SER A 177 5.44 12.94 -21.04
C SER A 177 5.86 13.64 -22.34
N ASP A 178 4.92 13.86 -23.27
CA ASP A 178 5.17 14.57 -24.54
C ASP A 178 5.11 16.10 -24.40
N GLY A 179 4.71 16.61 -23.23
CA GLY A 179 4.63 18.04 -22.91
C GLY A 179 3.52 18.80 -23.64
N LYS A 180 2.58 18.12 -24.30
CA LYS A 180 1.50 18.76 -25.07
C LYS A 180 0.17 18.88 -24.31
N GLY A 181 0.10 18.36 -23.09
CA GLY A 181 -1.11 18.35 -22.27
C GLY A 181 -2.13 17.29 -22.73
N TYR A 182 -3.22 17.14 -22.00
CA TYR A 182 -4.26 16.15 -22.31
C TYR A 182 -5.12 16.51 -23.53
N ILE A 183 -5.24 17.80 -23.86
CA ILE A 183 -6.11 18.26 -24.95
C ILE A 183 -5.45 18.11 -26.31
N ASN A 184 -4.15 18.39 -26.42
CA ASN A 184 -3.44 18.47 -27.70
C ASN A 184 -2.54 17.27 -28.01
N SER A 185 -2.44 16.30 -27.10
CA SER A 185 -1.69 15.07 -27.33
C SER A 185 -2.45 14.08 -28.20
N GLU A 186 -1.84 13.66 -29.31
CA GLU A 186 -2.32 12.54 -30.13
C GLU A 186 -2.09 11.18 -29.47
N LYS A 187 -1.13 11.12 -28.54
CA LYS A 187 -0.80 9.92 -27.76
C LYS A 187 -0.40 10.33 -26.34
N ILE A 188 -1.23 9.96 -25.37
CA ILE A 188 -0.88 10.13 -23.96
C ILE A 188 0.11 9.04 -23.57
N SER A 189 1.31 9.45 -23.17
CA SER A 189 2.34 8.57 -22.62
C SER A 189 2.65 9.02 -21.21
N PHE A 190 2.60 8.11 -20.25
CA PHE A 190 2.89 8.39 -18.85
C PHE A 190 4.30 7.91 -18.51
N ASN A 191 5.04 8.72 -17.75
CA ASN A 191 6.28 8.27 -17.12
C ASN A 191 5.96 7.31 -15.97
N ASN A 192 6.95 6.54 -15.51
CA ASN A 192 6.82 5.83 -14.25
C ASN A 192 6.54 6.85 -13.13
N PRO A 193 5.36 6.84 -12.50
CA PRO A 193 4.98 7.87 -11.54
C PRO A 193 5.92 7.86 -10.33
N PHE A 194 6.40 6.68 -9.89
CA PHE A 194 7.30 6.54 -8.75
C PHE A 194 8.78 6.82 -9.06
N GLY A 195 9.12 7.10 -10.32
CA GLY A 195 10.48 7.44 -10.73
C GLY A 195 10.79 8.94 -10.70
N ASN A 196 9.76 9.79 -10.66
CA ASN A 196 9.90 11.24 -10.75
C ASN A 196 8.98 11.91 -9.72
N THR A 197 9.51 12.12 -8.52
CA THR A 197 8.81 12.86 -7.47
C THR A 197 9.00 14.36 -7.67
N LEU A 198 7.98 15.13 -7.31
CA LEU A 198 7.95 16.58 -7.41
C LEU A 198 7.84 17.21 -6.02
N LEU A 199 8.43 18.40 -5.87
CA LEU A 199 8.32 19.20 -4.64
C LEU A 199 7.03 20.03 -4.63
N ASP A 200 6.62 20.52 -5.80
CA ASP A 200 5.42 21.31 -5.96
C ASP A 200 4.16 20.44 -6.00
N SER A 201 3.03 20.99 -5.55
CA SER A 201 1.76 20.28 -5.51
C SER A 201 1.24 19.97 -6.91
N THR A 202 0.79 18.73 -7.09
CA THR A 202 0.13 18.22 -8.31
C THR A 202 -1.14 17.46 -7.94
N ASN A 203 -1.90 17.00 -8.94
CA ASN A 203 -3.12 16.23 -8.69
C ASN A 203 -2.87 14.78 -8.24
N ILE A 204 -1.62 14.34 -8.05
CA ILE A 204 -1.29 12.95 -7.70
C ILE A 204 -0.36 12.92 -6.49
N LYS A 205 -0.80 12.28 -5.41
CA LYS A 205 0.08 11.87 -4.30
C LYS A 205 0.51 10.42 -4.51
N LEU A 206 1.81 10.18 -4.40
CA LEU A 206 2.45 8.87 -4.46
C LEU A 206 2.77 8.42 -3.04
N ILE A 207 2.38 7.21 -2.71
CA ILE A 207 2.54 6.64 -1.37
C ILE A 207 3.43 5.41 -1.51
N SER A 208 4.54 5.38 -0.77
CA SER A 208 5.40 4.20 -0.68
C SER A 208 5.47 3.75 0.77
N ALA A 209 5.08 2.51 1.02
CA ALA A 209 5.27 1.85 2.31
C ALA A 209 6.39 0.82 2.15
N VAL A 210 7.36 0.85 3.05
CA VAL A 210 8.45 -0.14 3.11
C VAL A 210 8.39 -0.83 4.46
N LEU A 211 8.13 -2.14 4.43
CA LEU A 211 8.19 -3.00 5.58
C LEU A 211 9.58 -3.61 5.69
N THR A 212 10.22 -3.38 6.83
CA THR A 212 11.52 -3.95 7.18
C THR A 212 11.42 -4.76 8.46
N ASN A 213 12.09 -5.91 8.49
CA ASN A 213 12.44 -6.59 9.73
C ASN A 213 13.98 -6.65 9.83
N PRO A 214 14.61 -6.01 10.84
CA PRO A 214 16.06 -5.97 11.01
C PRO A 214 16.67 -7.25 11.60
N ASP A 215 15.97 -8.39 11.59
CA ASP A 215 16.49 -9.68 12.07
C ASP A 215 17.79 -10.11 11.35
N SER A 216 18.63 -10.82 12.09
CA SER A 216 19.89 -11.39 11.63
C SER A 216 19.74 -12.73 10.90
N ALA A 217 18.62 -13.44 11.13
CA ALA A 217 18.28 -14.65 10.40
C ALA A 217 17.77 -14.28 9.00
N ASP A 218 18.42 -14.83 7.96
CA ASP A 218 18.08 -14.56 6.56
C ASP A 218 16.61 -14.86 6.25
N GLU A 219 16.01 -15.79 6.99
CA GLU A 219 14.64 -16.25 6.77
C GLU A 219 13.58 -15.33 7.40
N LEU A 220 13.98 -14.48 8.35
CA LEU A 220 13.13 -13.47 9.00
C LEU A 220 13.40 -12.06 8.47
N LYS A 221 14.54 -11.86 7.80
CA LYS A 221 14.91 -10.59 7.17
C LYS A 221 13.94 -10.25 6.03
N LYS A 222 13.34 -9.07 6.12
CA LYS A 222 12.32 -8.62 5.14
C LYS A 222 12.61 -7.20 4.69
N ASN A 223 12.36 -6.96 3.41
CA ASN A 223 12.35 -5.65 2.79
C ASN A 223 11.30 -5.66 1.67
N ILE A 224 10.05 -5.40 2.06
CA ILE A 224 8.90 -5.46 1.16
C ILE A 224 8.44 -4.03 0.92
N ARG A 225 8.37 -3.63 -0.36
CA ARG A 225 7.85 -2.32 -0.75
C ARG A 225 6.48 -2.48 -1.41
N LEU A 226 5.49 -1.75 -0.91
CA LEU A 226 4.25 -1.48 -1.61
C LEU A 226 4.23 -0.02 -2.04
N SER A 227 3.71 0.21 -3.25
CA SER A 227 3.57 1.55 -3.81
C SER A 227 2.15 1.71 -4.31
N ALA A 228 1.53 2.85 -3.99
CA ALA A 228 0.19 3.23 -4.40
C ALA A 228 0.16 4.71 -4.76
N PHE A 229 -0.95 5.16 -5.33
CA PHE A 229 -1.16 6.58 -5.62
C PHE A 229 -2.60 6.96 -5.32
N MET A 230 -2.83 8.24 -5.07
CA MET A 230 -4.16 8.81 -4.93
C MET A 230 -4.26 10.14 -5.67
N CYS A 231 -5.39 10.32 -6.35
CA CYS A 231 -5.63 11.50 -7.17
C CYS A 231 -6.51 12.52 -6.42
N ASN A 232 -6.21 13.80 -6.60
CA ASN A 232 -7.04 14.91 -6.20
C ASN A 232 -8.28 14.99 -7.09
N ILE A 233 -9.36 14.35 -6.64
CA ILE A 233 -10.63 14.29 -7.37
C ILE A 233 -11.81 14.85 -6.55
N GLY A 234 -11.55 15.34 -5.33
CA GLY A 234 -12.58 15.75 -4.38
C GLY A 234 -13.51 14.60 -3.96
N THR A 235 -14.52 14.91 -3.16
CA THR A 235 -15.57 13.95 -2.82
C THR A 235 -16.67 13.92 -3.88
N TYR A 236 -17.53 12.91 -3.78
CA TYR A 236 -18.82 12.88 -4.45
C TYR A 236 -19.90 13.01 -3.39
N THR A 237 -20.92 13.84 -3.64
CA THR A 237 -22.18 13.71 -2.90
C THR A 237 -23.03 12.66 -3.59
N LEU A 238 -23.63 11.76 -2.82
CA LEU A 238 -24.65 10.87 -3.36
C LEU A 238 -25.82 11.73 -3.81
N ALA A 239 -26.25 11.55 -5.06
CA ALA A 239 -27.50 12.13 -5.51
C ALA A 239 -28.62 11.54 -4.64
N ILE A 240 -29.28 12.39 -3.85
CA ILE A 240 -30.55 12.02 -3.25
C ILE A 240 -31.48 11.78 -4.44
N ARG A 241 -31.94 10.54 -4.63
CA ARG A 241 -33.07 10.30 -5.51
C ARG A 241 -34.23 11.01 -4.85
N ASP A 242 -34.61 12.18 -5.36
CA ASP A 242 -35.83 12.86 -4.94
C ASP A 242 -36.96 11.85 -5.03
N GLY A 243 -37.35 11.36 -3.85
CA GLY A 243 -38.53 10.56 -3.67
C GLY A 243 -39.66 11.53 -3.40
N MET A 244 -40.22 12.11 -4.47
CA MET A 244 -41.61 12.52 -4.66
C MET A 244 -41.80 13.15 -6.03
#